data_AF-A0A2H6LFH8-F1
#
_entry.id   AF-A0A2H6LFH8-F1
#
_cell.length_a   1.000
_cell.length_b   1.000
_cell.length_c   1.000
_cell.angle_alpha   90.00
_cell.angle_beta   90.00
_cell.angle_gamma   90.00
#
_symmetry.space_group_name_H-M   'P 1'
#
loop_
_entity.id
_entity.type
_entity.pdbx_description
1 polymer ?
#
loop_
_entity_poly.entity_id
_entity_poly.type
_entity_poly.pdbx_seq_one_letter_code
_entity_poly.pdbx_strand_id
1 'polypeptide(L)'
;MDLLQLILVLGQLTGIVDAQKIQAKDNPGQELNRVVNQSQISTFRGKLIYEEIPPVMSLRAYQGEEFFLISDTSNHNRLILRPSLQVSHTKLQSFHNQQVEITTKYVEGTRPNLAETACPLDADGQCLLQGEGYQVLSIVRFNPHAK
;
A
#
# COMPACT_ATOMS: atom_id res chain seq x y z
N MET A 1 53.08 -1.43 24.07
CA MET A 1 53.70 -0.65 22.99
C MET A 1 53.05 -1.05 21.70
N ASP A 2 52.32 -0.11 21.10
CA ASP A 2 52.10 0.15 19.67
C ASP A 2 50.81 0.96 19.55
N LEU A 3 50.68 2.00 18.73
CA LEU A 3 51.64 2.75 17.93
C LEU A 3 50.84 4.00 17.54
N LEU A 4 51.30 5.20 17.92
CA LEU A 4 50.87 6.49 17.34
C LEU A 4 49.43 6.90 17.76
N GLN A 5 49.13 8.09 18.22
CA GLN A 5 49.81 9.36 18.09
C GLN A 5 48.97 10.37 18.88
N LEU A 6 49.65 11.28 19.59
CA LEU A 6 49.43 12.72 19.49
C LEU A 6 47.95 13.17 19.57
N ILE A 7 47.45 13.83 20.59
CA ILE A 7 47.80 15.20 21.03
C ILE A 7 46.61 15.57 21.91
N LEU A 8 46.83 15.87 23.19
CA LEU A 8 46.91 17.25 23.67
C LEU A 8 45.64 18.06 23.30
N VAL A 9 44.71 18.29 24.24
CA VAL A 9 44.78 19.39 25.23
C VAL A 9 43.80 20.52 24.87
N LEU A 10 43.10 20.97 25.91
CA LEU A 10 42.44 22.28 26.11
C LEU A 10 41.10 22.59 25.44
N GLY A 11 40.13 22.90 26.32
CA GLY A 11 38.93 23.64 26.01
C GLY A 11 37.97 23.73 27.21
N GLN A 12 38.42 24.23 28.36
CA GLN A 12 37.52 24.67 29.43
C GLN A 12 36.61 25.77 28.89
N LEU A 13 35.32 25.79 29.25
CA LEU A 13 34.55 26.99 29.60
C LEU A 13 33.16 26.63 30.14
N THR A 14 32.80 27.38 31.17
CA THR A 14 31.65 27.28 32.07
C THR A 14 30.41 28.03 31.56
N GLY A 15 29.21 27.60 31.99
CA GLY A 15 27.95 28.36 31.95
C GLY A 15 27.18 28.24 30.63
N ILE A 16 25.86 28.45 30.53
CA ILE A 16 24.85 29.12 31.36
C ILE A 16 23.47 28.52 30.99
N VAL A 17 22.53 28.46 31.94
CA VAL A 17 21.09 28.24 31.70
C VAL A 17 20.46 29.56 31.25
N ASP A 18 19.83 29.64 30.08
CA ASP A 18 18.45 30.13 29.85
C ASP A 18 18.15 30.32 28.34
N ALA A 19 16.85 30.25 28.05
CA ALA A 19 16.13 30.25 26.78
C ALA A 19 16.67 31.11 25.63
N GLN A 20 16.76 30.52 24.43
CA GLN A 20 16.40 31.18 23.17
C GLN A 20 16.30 30.17 22.00
N LYS A 21 15.05 29.93 21.58
CA LYS A 21 14.59 29.74 20.19
C LYS A 21 15.58 29.06 19.22
N ILE A 22 15.53 27.72 19.15
CA ILE A 22 16.13 27.00 18.02
C ILE A 22 15.15 27.07 16.84
N GLN A 23 15.47 27.93 15.87
CA GLN A 23 15.00 27.75 14.50
C GLN A 23 15.69 26.50 13.94
N ALA A 24 14.90 25.46 13.67
CA ALA A 24 15.35 24.32 12.88
C ALA A 24 15.69 24.84 11.47
N LYS A 25 16.98 24.78 11.13
CA LYS A 25 17.48 24.98 9.78
C LYS A 25 17.40 23.60 9.11
N ASP A 26 16.44 23.45 8.21
CA ASP A 26 16.23 22.24 7.42
C ASP A 26 17.49 21.87 6.65
N ASN A 27 18.01 20.68 6.91
CA ASN A 27 18.90 19.95 6.01
C ASN A 27 18.21 18.62 5.69
N PRO A 28 17.70 18.41 4.46
CA PRO A 28 17.03 17.17 4.09
C PRO A 28 18.09 16.14 3.68
N GLY A 29 18.51 15.32 4.63
CA GLY A 29 19.46 14.25 4.35
C GLY A 29 19.72 13.39 5.58
N GLN A 30 19.00 12.27 5.65
CA GLN A 30 19.28 11.10 6.50
C GLN A 30 18.99 11.20 8.01
N GLU A 31 17.72 11.04 8.37
CA GLU A 31 17.28 10.22 9.50
C GLU A 31 15.77 9.99 9.28
N LEU A 32 15.28 8.79 8.97
CA LEU A 32 14.88 7.85 10.01
C LEU A 32 14.63 6.46 9.38
N ASN A 33 15.65 5.61 9.36
CA ASN A 33 15.45 4.16 9.36
C ASN A 33 14.98 3.77 10.77
N ARG A 34 13.67 3.78 11.01
CA ARG A 34 13.00 2.95 12.03
C ARG A 34 11.48 3.02 11.86
N VAL A 35 10.91 1.83 11.62
CA VAL A 35 9.48 1.48 11.42
C VAL A 35 8.95 1.62 9.99
N VAL A 36 9.52 0.86 9.05
CA VAL A 36 8.79 0.40 7.85
C VAL A 36 8.05 -0.88 8.24
N ASN A 37 6.91 -0.73 8.91
CA ASN A 37 5.95 -1.83 9.15
C ASN A 37 4.55 -1.24 9.38
N GLN A 38 4.11 -0.43 8.42
CA GLN A 38 2.73 0.04 8.31
C GLN A 38 2.34 -0.06 6.84
N SER A 39 1.54 -1.06 6.53
CA SER A 39 0.67 -1.16 5.35
C SER A 39 0.39 0.21 4.70
N GLN A 40 1.14 0.53 3.65
CA GLN A 40 1.20 1.89 3.11
C GLN A 40 -0.12 2.24 2.42
N ILE A 41 -0.87 3.16 3.02
CA ILE A 41 -2.08 3.71 2.40
C ILE A 41 -1.63 4.48 1.16
N SER A 42 -2.23 4.15 0.01
CA SER A 42 -1.86 4.69 -1.30
C SER A 42 -3.08 5.19 -2.04
N THR A 43 -2.92 6.31 -2.76
CA THR A 43 -3.98 6.87 -3.61
C THR A 43 -3.68 6.60 -5.07
N PHE A 44 -4.68 6.13 -5.81
CA PHE A 44 -4.59 5.85 -7.23
C PHE A 44 -5.69 6.56 -8.00
N ARG A 45 -5.39 6.89 -9.26
CA ARG A 45 -6.35 7.43 -10.23
C ARG A 45 -6.40 6.51 -11.43
N GLY A 46 -7.60 6.33 -11.95
CA GLY A 46 -7.81 5.48 -13.11
C GLY A 46 -9.28 5.23 -13.39
N LYS A 47 -9.51 4.37 -14.39
CA LYS A 47 -10.85 3.90 -14.73
C LYS A 47 -11.16 2.64 -13.93
N LEU A 48 -12.26 2.65 -13.20
CA LEU A 48 -12.74 1.47 -12.46
C LEU A 48 -13.51 0.53 -13.40
N ILE A 49 -13.11 -0.73 -13.42
CA ILE A 49 -13.76 -1.81 -14.15
C ILE A 49 -14.31 -2.81 -13.14
N TYR A 50 -15.48 -3.34 -13.45
CA TYR A 50 -16.17 -4.39 -12.73
C TYR A 50 -16.47 -5.48 -13.75
N GLU A 51 -16.10 -6.71 -13.44
CA GLU A 51 -16.40 -7.89 -14.22
C GLU A 51 -17.07 -8.90 -13.29
N GLU A 52 -18.31 -9.28 -13.59
CA GLU A 52 -19.00 -10.30 -12.82
C GLU A 52 -18.30 -11.64 -12.99
N ILE A 53 -17.96 -12.28 -11.87
CA ILE A 53 -17.39 -13.62 -11.89
C ILE A 53 -18.55 -14.62 -11.92
N PRO A 54 -18.60 -15.51 -12.91
CA PRO A 54 -19.64 -16.53 -12.98
C PRO A 54 -19.59 -17.44 -11.74
N PRO A 55 -20.72 -18.00 -11.29
CA PRO A 55 -20.82 -18.82 -10.07
C PRO A 55 -20.21 -20.23 -10.22
N VAL A 56 -19.22 -20.38 -11.10
CA VAL A 56 -18.46 -21.60 -11.31
C VAL A 56 -17.10 -21.47 -10.63
N MET A 57 -16.60 -22.56 -10.06
CA MET A 57 -15.26 -22.57 -9.49
C MET A 57 -14.23 -22.31 -10.61
N SER A 58 -13.65 -21.12 -10.58
CA SER A 58 -12.58 -20.69 -11.47
C SER A 58 -11.45 -20.09 -10.66
N LEU A 59 -10.24 -20.07 -11.24
CA LEU A 59 -9.09 -19.44 -10.59
C LEU A 59 -9.37 -17.95 -10.28
N ARG A 60 -10.04 -17.25 -11.21
CA ARG A 60 -10.45 -15.85 -11.01
C ARG A 60 -11.40 -15.68 -9.84
N ALA A 61 -12.37 -16.59 -9.69
CA ALA A 61 -13.30 -16.60 -8.55
C ALA A 61 -12.55 -16.81 -7.23
N TYR A 62 -11.62 -17.76 -7.23
CA TYR A 62 -10.77 -18.03 -6.07
C TYR A 62 -9.94 -16.79 -5.69
N GLN A 63 -9.37 -16.12 -6.68
CA GLN A 63 -8.64 -14.87 -6.52
C GLN A 63 -9.56 -13.65 -6.37
N GLY A 64 -10.89 -13.76 -6.43
CA GLY A 64 -11.85 -12.66 -6.37
C GLY A 64 -11.52 -11.45 -7.27
N GLU A 65 -11.07 -11.72 -8.49
CA GLU A 65 -10.71 -10.71 -9.49
C GLU A 65 -11.96 -10.07 -10.16
N GLU A 66 -12.77 -9.38 -9.35
CA GLU A 66 -14.03 -8.76 -9.77
C GLU A 66 -13.86 -7.28 -10.13
N PHE A 67 -13.03 -6.56 -9.37
CA PHE A 67 -12.84 -5.12 -9.52
C PHE A 67 -11.40 -4.82 -9.88
N PHE A 68 -11.23 -3.95 -10.87
CA PHE A 68 -9.91 -3.53 -11.33
C PHE A 68 -9.84 -2.01 -11.48
N LEU A 69 -8.70 -1.43 -11.15
CA LEU A 69 -8.34 -0.09 -11.61
C LEU A 69 -7.37 -0.21 -12.77
N ILE A 70 -7.73 0.38 -13.91
CA ILE A 70 -6.78 0.64 -14.98
C ILE A 70 -6.18 2.01 -14.69
N SER A 71 -4.97 2.04 -14.13
CA SER A 71 -4.34 3.29 -13.72
C SER A 71 -3.80 4.10 -14.90
N ASP A 72 -3.77 5.42 -14.74
CA ASP A 72 -3.28 6.35 -15.77
C ASP A 72 -1.73 6.34 -15.87
N THR A 73 -1.03 5.73 -14.92
CA THR A 73 0.43 5.70 -14.83
C THR A 73 1.01 4.53 -15.64
N SER A 74 1.20 4.76 -16.95
CA SER A 74 2.07 4.14 -17.97
C SER A 74 2.31 2.61 -18.05
N ASN A 75 1.99 1.79 -17.05
CA ASN A 75 2.25 0.35 -17.07
C ASN A 75 1.01 -0.51 -17.29
N HIS A 76 -0.15 0.07 -17.65
CA HIS A 76 -1.40 -0.67 -17.91
C HIS A 76 -1.76 -1.74 -16.85
N ASN A 77 -1.17 -1.66 -15.66
CA ASN A 77 -1.29 -2.69 -14.66
C ASN A 77 -2.69 -2.59 -14.07
N ARG A 78 -3.46 -3.66 -14.25
CA ARG A 78 -4.75 -3.82 -13.58
C ARG A 78 -4.47 -3.97 -12.09
N LEU A 79 -4.86 -3.00 -11.29
CA LEU A 79 -4.82 -3.12 -9.84
C LEU A 79 -6.08 -3.85 -9.38
N ILE A 80 -5.95 -5.03 -8.78
CA ILE A 80 -7.08 -5.76 -8.21
C ILE A 80 -7.57 -5.03 -6.97
N LEU A 81 -8.85 -4.66 -6.97
CA LEU A 81 -9.48 -3.93 -5.88
C LEU A 81 -10.35 -4.87 -5.04
N ARG A 82 -10.34 -4.65 -3.72
CA ARG A 82 -11.18 -5.38 -2.77
C ARG A 82 -12.15 -4.43 -2.09
N PRO A 83 -13.44 -4.78 -2.00
CA PRO A 83 -14.37 -4.10 -1.11
C PRO A 83 -13.88 -4.09 0.34
N SER A 84 -14.39 -3.13 1.11
CA SER A 84 -14.10 -2.97 2.53
C SER A 84 -15.38 -2.65 3.29
N LEU A 85 -15.27 -2.52 4.61
CA LEU A 85 -16.36 -2.01 5.44
C LEU A 85 -16.71 -0.55 5.09
N GLN A 86 -15.74 0.25 4.63
CA GLN A 86 -15.93 1.66 4.27
C GLN A 86 -16.49 1.83 2.86
N VAL A 87 -16.16 0.91 1.96
CA VAL A 87 -16.60 0.90 0.57
C VAL A 87 -17.11 -0.48 0.21
N SER A 88 -18.43 -0.63 0.26
CA SER A 88 -19.11 -1.89 -0.06
C SER A 88 -18.96 -2.30 -1.52
N HIS A 89 -19.22 -3.58 -1.77
CA HIS A 89 -19.25 -4.17 -3.12
C HIS A 89 -20.18 -3.38 -4.06
N THR A 90 -21.43 -3.17 -3.66
CA THR A 90 -22.43 -2.40 -4.44
C THR A 90 -21.97 -0.96 -4.70
N LYS A 91 -21.30 -0.34 -3.72
CA LYS A 91 -20.75 1.01 -3.91
C LYS A 91 -19.65 1.02 -4.97
N LEU A 92 -18.68 0.10 -4.90
CA LEU A 92 -17.66 -0.06 -5.93
C LEU A 92 -18.26 -0.32 -7.32
N GLN A 93 -19.25 -1.22 -7.39
CA GLN A 93 -19.95 -1.55 -8.63
C GLN A 93 -20.61 -0.33 -9.28
N SER A 94 -21.17 0.59 -8.48
CA SER A 94 -21.77 1.82 -9.00
C SER A 94 -20.78 2.76 -9.72
N PHE A 95 -19.48 2.59 -9.49
CA PHE A 95 -18.41 3.32 -10.18
C PHE A 95 -17.89 2.61 -11.43
N HIS A 96 -18.50 1.48 -11.82
CA HIS A 96 -18.11 0.77 -13.03
C HIS A 96 -18.07 1.71 -14.24
N ASN A 97 -17.00 1.59 -15.03
CA ASN A 97 -16.70 2.39 -16.21
C ASN A 97 -16.51 3.90 -15.95
N GLN A 98 -16.32 4.34 -14.71
CA GLN A 98 -16.08 5.75 -14.37
C GLN A 98 -14.61 6.01 -14.04
N GLN A 99 -14.14 7.24 -14.29
CA GLN A 99 -12.86 7.72 -13.79
C GLN A 99 -13.00 8.03 -12.30
N VAL A 100 -12.10 7.49 -11.49
CA VAL A 100 -12.15 7.60 -10.03
C VAL A 100 -10.78 7.92 -9.45
N GLU A 101 -10.81 8.50 -8.26
CA GLU A 101 -9.69 8.52 -7.33
C GLU A 101 -10.05 7.62 -6.15
N ILE A 102 -9.15 6.69 -5.83
CA ILE A 102 -9.33 5.73 -4.73
C ILE A 102 -8.18 5.84 -3.75
N THR A 103 -8.49 5.76 -2.46
CA THR A 103 -7.50 5.52 -1.41
C THR A 103 -7.59 4.08 -0.98
N THR A 104 -6.45 3.41 -0.90
CA THR A 104 -6.38 1.96 -0.71
C THR A 104 -5.32 1.57 0.30
N LYS A 105 -5.45 0.35 0.83
CA LYS A 105 -4.45 -0.34 1.62
C LYS A 105 -4.16 -1.68 0.95
N TYR A 106 -2.89 -1.98 0.67
CA TYR A 106 -2.53 -3.30 0.16
C TYR A 106 -2.73 -4.36 1.26
N VAL A 107 -3.36 -5.47 0.87
CA VAL A 107 -3.58 -6.66 1.71
C VAL A 107 -2.88 -7.82 1.02
N GLU A 108 -1.96 -8.45 1.75
CA GLU A 108 -1.31 -9.67 1.31
C GLU A 108 -2.29 -10.84 1.32
N GLY A 109 -2.17 -11.71 0.31
CA GLY A 109 -2.98 -12.92 0.27
C GLY A 109 -2.56 -13.92 1.34
N THR A 110 -3.50 -14.73 1.79
CA THR A 110 -3.26 -15.83 2.73
C THR A 110 -3.32 -17.17 2.02
N ARG A 111 -2.53 -18.13 2.48
CA ARG A 111 -2.56 -19.50 1.94
C ARG A 111 -3.55 -20.34 2.77
N PRO A 112 -4.63 -20.87 2.18
CA PRO A 112 -5.54 -21.77 2.91
C PRO A 112 -4.86 -23.07 3.31
N ASN A 113 -5.36 -23.68 4.39
CA ASN A 113 -4.93 -25.02 4.80
C ASN A 113 -5.62 -26.07 3.92
N LEU A 114 -4.82 -26.83 3.18
CA LEU A 114 -5.30 -27.89 2.28
C LEU A 114 -6.10 -28.98 3.03
N ALA A 115 -5.79 -29.22 4.30
CA ALA A 115 -6.50 -30.21 5.12
C ALA A 115 -7.91 -29.76 5.52
N GLU A 116 -8.20 -28.46 5.47
CA GLU A 116 -9.45 -27.86 5.96
C GLU A 116 -10.32 -27.33 4.82
N THR A 117 -9.75 -26.99 3.66
CA THR A 117 -10.48 -26.33 2.57
C THR A 117 -9.93 -26.75 1.20
N ALA A 118 -10.85 -27.07 0.27
CA ALA A 118 -10.49 -27.32 -1.12
C ALA A 118 -10.04 -26.02 -1.80
N CYS A 119 -8.91 -26.07 -2.50
CA CYS A 119 -8.27 -24.91 -3.13
C CYS A 119 -7.60 -25.32 -4.46
N PRO A 120 -7.41 -24.40 -5.42
CA PRO A 120 -6.51 -24.61 -6.55
C PRO A 120 -5.06 -24.70 -6.05
N LEU A 121 -4.26 -25.57 -6.68
CA LEU A 121 -2.86 -25.80 -6.30
C LEU A 121 -1.88 -25.09 -7.24
N ASP A 122 -0.74 -24.68 -6.71
CA ASP A 122 0.44 -24.26 -7.49
C ASP A 122 1.23 -25.47 -8.01
N ALA A 123 2.36 -25.19 -8.69
CA ALA A 123 3.25 -26.21 -9.24
C ALA A 123 3.88 -27.12 -8.16
N ASP A 124 3.95 -26.65 -6.92
CA ASP A 124 4.49 -27.41 -5.78
C ASP A 124 3.39 -28.20 -5.04
N GLY A 125 2.16 -28.18 -5.54
CA GLY A 125 1.01 -28.87 -4.96
C GLY A 125 0.44 -28.19 -3.72
N GLN A 126 0.76 -26.91 -3.48
CA GLN A 126 0.29 -26.13 -2.35
C GLN A 126 -0.88 -25.22 -2.75
N CYS A 127 -1.82 -24.92 -1.85
CA CYS A 127 -2.93 -24.01 -2.15
C CYS A 127 -2.43 -22.65 -2.67
N LEU A 128 -3.01 -22.11 -3.75
CA LEU A 128 -2.70 -20.75 -4.18
C LEU A 128 -3.05 -19.71 -3.10
N LEU A 129 -2.39 -18.55 -3.12
CA LEU A 129 -2.76 -17.44 -2.25
C LEU A 129 -4.15 -16.92 -2.59
N GLN A 130 -4.91 -16.58 -1.57
CA GLN A 130 -6.25 -16.03 -1.68
C GLN A 130 -6.31 -14.63 -1.06
N GLY A 131 -7.08 -13.74 -1.68
CA GLY A 131 -7.46 -12.46 -1.08
C GLY A 131 -6.45 -11.33 -1.24
N GLU A 132 -5.35 -11.53 -1.98
CA GLU A 132 -4.38 -10.46 -2.24
C GLU A 132 -5.02 -9.30 -3.03
N GLY A 133 -4.60 -8.06 -2.77
CA GLY A 133 -5.02 -6.90 -3.54
C GLY A 133 -5.20 -5.63 -2.71
N TYR A 134 -5.77 -4.60 -3.34
CA TYR A 134 -5.92 -3.28 -2.75
C TYR A 134 -7.30 -3.12 -2.13
N GLN A 135 -7.36 -3.16 -0.80
CA GLN A 135 -8.59 -2.87 -0.07
C GLN A 135 -8.94 -1.39 -0.17
N VAL A 136 -10.13 -1.08 -0.69
CA VAL A 136 -10.55 0.29 -0.99
C VAL A 136 -11.11 0.94 0.26
N LEU A 137 -10.44 1.98 0.76
CA LEU A 137 -10.83 2.73 1.96
C LEU A 137 -11.74 3.91 1.61
N SER A 138 -11.54 4.52 0.44
CA SER A 138 -12.37 5.59 -0.08
C SER A 138 -12.40 5.57 -1.61
N ILE A 139 -13.47 6.11 -2.18
CA ILE A 139 -13.65 6.24 -3.63
C ILE A 139 -14.47 7.49 -3.93
N VAL A 140 -14.00 8.29 -4.88
CA VAL A 140 -14.70 9.46 -5.40
C VAL A 140 -14.62 9.50 -6.92
N ARG A 141 -15.64 10.08 -7.56
CA ARG A 141 -15.59 10.32 -9.01
C ARG A 141 -14.53 11.38 -9.28
N PHE A 142 -13.57 11.06 -10.14
CA PHE A 142 -12.57 12.01 -10.57
C PHE A 142 -13.10 12.75 -11.80
N ASN A 143 -13.29 14.06 -11.67
CA ASN A 143 -13.62 14.92 -12.80
C ASN A 143 -12.38 15.76 -13.14
N PRO A 144 -11.62 15.41 -14.20
CA PRO A 144 -10.41 16.15 -14.57
C PRO A 144 -10.69 17.61 -14.99
N HIS A 145 -11.96 17.97 -15.18
CA HIS A 145 -12.40 19.29 -15.65
C HIS A 145 -13.24 20.07 -14.65
N ALA A 146 -13.36 19.61 -13.39
CA ALA A 146 -13.99 20.41 -12.35
C ALA A 146 -13.09 21.62 -12.02
N LYS A 147 -13.52 22.80 -12.48
CA LYS A 147 -12.96 24.11 -12.14
C LYS A 147 -13.56 24.64 -10.85
#